data_AF-A0A7C4VCY8-F1
#
_entry.id   AF-A0A7C4VCY8-F1
#
_cell.length_a   1.000
_cell.length_b   1.000
_cell.length_c   1.000
_cell.angle_alpha   90.00
_cell.angle_beta   90.00
_cell.angle_gamma   90.00
#
_symmetry.space_group_name_H-M   'P 1'
#
loop_
_entity.id
_entity.type
_entity.pdbx_description
1 polymer ?
#
loop_
_entity_poly.entity_id
_entity_poly.type
_entity_poly.pdbx_seq_one_letter_code
_entity_poly.pdbx_strand_id
1 'polypeptide(L)'
;MSPRDRNTLLLAFAWLVAIAATAGSLYYSQIRHFIPCELCWYQRIFMYPLVLILGIATFFGDARIRRYALPMALVGGSISALHYAEQKIPGFAPTSCAATPIPCNIEYVNYFGFVTIAFMALTAFVLIALALAAVREERP
;
A
#
# COMPACT_ATOMS: atom_id res chain seq x y z
N MET A 1 25.86 -11.80 7.24
CA MET A 1 24.58 -11.48 7.92
C MET A 1 23.80 -12.77 8.07
N SER A 2 23.33 -13.10 9.27
CA SER A 2 22.59 -14.36 9.45
C SER A 2 21.27 -14.33 8.67
N PRO A 3 20.72 -15.48 8.25
CA PRO A 3 19.41 -15.52 7.60
C PRO A 3 18.31 -14.85 8.43
N ARG A 4 18.39 -14.95 9.76
CA ARG A 4 17.48 -14.32 10.71
C ARG A 4 17.60 -12.80 10.71
N ASP A 5 18.83 -12.26 10.76
CA ASP A 5 19.05 -10.80 10.70
C ASP A 5 18.53 -10.21 9.38
N ARG A 6 18.71 -10.93 8.27
CA ARG A 6 18.19 -10.53 6.95
C ARG A 6 16.67 -10.46 6.94
N ASN A 7 15.99 -11.46 7.48
CA ASN A 7 14.54 -11.45 7.54
C ASN A 7 14.03 -10.28 8.40
N THR A 8 14.63 -10.04 9.56
CA THR A 8 14.27 -8.91 10.42
C THR A 8 14.45 -7.57 9.71
N LEU A 9 15.56 -7.36 8.98
CA LEU A 9 15.75 -6.11 8.23
C LEU A 9 14.72 -5.93 7.11
N LEU A 10 14.37 -7.00 6.38
CA LEU A 10 13.34 -6.94 5.33
C LEU A 10 11.95 -6.63 5.91
N LEU A 11 11.62 -7.24 7.05
CA LEU A 11 10.36 -6.96 7.75
C LEU A 11 10.33 -5.52 8.29
N ALA A 12 11.43 -5.04 8.87
CA ALA A 12 11.56 -3.66 9.33
C ALA A 12 11.42 -2.66 8.18
N PHE A 13 12.03 -2.94 7.03
CA PHE A 13 11.88 -2.11 5.83
C PHE A 13 10.42 -2.06 5.36
N ALA A 14 9.76 -3.22 5.24
CA ALA A 14 8.34 -3.27 4.87
C ALA A 14 7.46 -2.51 5.87
N TRP A 15 7.76 -2.63 7.16
CA TRP A 15 7.05 -1.92 8.22
C TRP A 15 7.21 -0.40 8.13
N LEU A 16 8.43 0.10 7.91
CA LEU A 16 8.69 1.52 7.72
C LEU A 16 7.96 2.09 6.51
N VAL A 17 7.92 1.34 5.39
CA VAL A 17 7.14 1.72 4.20
C VAL A 17 5.64 1.80 4.53
N ALA A 18 5.10 0.83 5.26
CA ALA A 18 3.68 0.83 5.66
C ALA A 18 3.34 2.00 6.58
N ILE A 19 4.22 2.35 7.53
CA ILE A 19 4.07 3.53 8.39
C ILE A 19 4.06 4.80 7.54
N ALA A 20 5.04 4.97 6.66
CA ALA A 20 5.14 6.16 5.81
C ALA A 20 3.90 6.32 4.91
N ALA A 21 3.43 5.23 4.30
CA ALA A 21 2.22 5.24 3.47
C ALA A 21 0.96 5.57 4.28
N THR A 22 0.81 5.00 5.49
CA THR A 22 -0.32 5.27 6.38
C THR A 22 -0.30 6.71 6.89
N ALA A 23 0.87 7.20 7.31
CA ALA A 23 1.06 8.58 7.74
C ALA A 23 0.75 9.57 6.60
N GLY A 24 1.22 9.30 5.38
CA GLY A 24 0.89 10.10 4.19
C GLY A 24 -0.60 10.11 3.89
N SER A 25 -1.26 8.94 3.93
CA SER A 25 -2.71 8.82 3.75
C SER A 25 -3.49 9.64 4.79
N LEU A 26 -3.08 9.57 6.06
CA LEU A 26 -3.71 10.34 7.14
C LEU A 26 -3.45 11.83 6.98
N TYR A 27 -2.22 12.23 6.63
CA TYR A 27 -1.85 13.64 6.39
C TYR A 27 -2.74 14.27 5.32
N TYR A 28 -2.91 13.59 4.18
CA TYR A 28 -3.77 14.10 3.11
C TYR A 28 -5.23 14.25 3.54
N SER A 29 -5.77 13.33 4.33
CA SER A 29 -7.17 13.43 4.79
C SER A 29 -7.40 14.41 5.94
N GLN A 30 -6.48 14.48 6.91
CA GLN A 30 -6.71 15.23 8.15
C GLN A 30 -6.15 16.66 8.08
N ILE A 31 -5.03 16.87 7.39
CA ILE A 31 -4.37 18.18 7.29
C ILE A 31 -4.70 18.87 5.97
N ARG A 32 -4.72 18.12 4.85
CA ARG A 32 -5.04 18.69 3.53
C ARG A 32 -6.52 18.59 3.17
N HIS A 33 -7.33 17.94 4.00
CA HIS A 33 -8.77 17.76 3.83
C HIS A 33 -9.16 17.14 2.48
N PHE A 34 -8.32 16.28 1.92
CA PHE A 34 -8.65 15.50 0.73
C PHE A 34 -9.62 14.39 1.11
N ILE A 35 -10.80 14.41 0.50
CA ILE A 35 -11.83 13.43 0.78
C ILE A 35 -11.52 12.17 -0.03
N PRO A 36 -11.35 11.01 0.61
CA PRO A 36 -11.01 9.77 -0.09
C PRO A 36 -12.18 9.29 -0.95
N CYS A 37 -11.88 8.87 -2.19
CA CYS A 37 -12.79 8.11 -3.02
C CYS A 37 -12.92 6.65 -2.53
N GLU A 38 -13.81 5.88 -3.15
CA GLU A 38 -14.04 4.47 -2.81
C GLU A 38 -12.79 3.60 -2.99
N LEU A 39 -12.05 3.76 -4.10
CA LEU A 39 -10.80 3.03 -4.32
C LEU A 39 -9.72 3.37 -3.28
N CYS A 40 -9.61 4.64 -2.87
CA CYS A 40 -8.74 5.05 -1.77
C CYS A 40 -9.10 4.33 -0.46
N TRP A 41 -10.40 4.17 -0.17
CA TRP A 41 -10.86 3.43 1.00
C TRP A 41 -10.45 1.96 0.95
N TYR A 42 -10.61 1.30 -0.19
CA TYR A 42 -10.14 -0.07 -0.34
C TYR A 42 -8.64 -0.19 -0.14
N GLN A 43 -7.83 0.73 -0.70
CA GLN A 43 -6.39 0.76 -0.46
C GLN A 43 -6.06 0.88 1.04
N ARG A 44 -6.79 1.71 1.81
CA ARG A 44 -6.60 1.87 3.25
C ARG A 44 -6.89 0.58 4.03
N ILE A 45 -7.94 -0.17 3.65
CA ILE A 45 -8.29 -1.45 4.29
C ILE A 45 -7.13 -2.45 4.17
N PHE A 46 -6.40 -2.44 3.05
CA PHE A 46 -5.23 -3.30 2.87
C PHE A 46 -3.94 -2.72 3.47
N MET A 47 -3.78 -1.39 3.53
CA MET A 47 -2.55 -0.76 4.02
C MET A 47 -2.48 -0.64 5.55
N TYR A 48 -3.57 -0.23 6.21
CA TYR A 48 -3.52 0.13 7.64
C TYR A 48 -3.23 -1.08 8.55
N PRO A 49 -3.84 -2.26 8.33
CA PRO A 49 -3.51 -3.43 9.13
C PRO A 49 -2.06 -3.92 8.92
N LEU A 50 -1.47 -3.66 7.74
CA LEU A 50 -0.07 -4.02 7.48
C LEU A 50 0.89 -3.34 8.46
N VAL A 51 0.59 -2.12 8.92
CA VAL A 51 1.40 -1.42 9.93
C VAL A 51 1.49 -2.22 11.22
N LEU A 52 0.37 -2.78 11.68
CA LEU A 52 0.33 -3.52 12.94
C LEU A 52 1.00 -4.89 12.79
N ILE A 53 0.61 -5.66 11.77
CA ILE A 53 1.11 -7.03 11.63
C ILE A 53 2.61 -7.06 11.28
N LEU A 54 3.09 -6.17 10.39
CA LEU A 54 4.52 -6.09 10.07
C LEU A 54 5.34 -5.58 11.26
N GLY A 55 4.76 -4.69 12.08
CA GLY A 55 5.40 -4.25 13.32
C GLY A 55 5.62 -5.42 14.27
N ILE A 56 4.56 -6.18 14.57
CA ILE A 56 4.65 -7.39 15.39
C ILE A 56 5.68 -8.37 14.80
N ALA A 57 5.59 -8.69 13.52
CA ALA A 57 6.52 -9.61 12.88
C ALA A 57 7.99 -9.14 12.94
N THR A 58 8.24 -7.83 12.88
CA THR A 58 9.58 -7.25 13.01
C THR A 58 10.13 -7.45 14.41
N PHE A 59 9.35 -7.18 15.46
CA PHE A 59 9.80 -7.32 16.85
C PHE A 59 10.00 -8.79 17.27
N PHE A 60 9.16 -9.70 16.77
CA PHE A 60 9.27 -11.13 17.08
C PHE A 60 10.16 -11.91 16.09
N GLY A 61 10.57 -11.27 14.98
CA GLY A 61 11.31 -11.93 13.91
C GLY A 61 10.53 -13.06 13.22
N ASP A 62 9.19 -12.96 13.14
CA ASP A 62 8.33 -14.02 12.60
C ASP A 62 8.23 -13.92 11.06
N ALA A 63 9.06 -14.70 10.37
CA ALA A 63 9.08 -14.77 8.90
C ALA A 63 7.78 -15.37 8.30
N ARG A 64 6.95 -16.05 9.08
CA ARG A 64 5.72 -16.71 8.62
C ARG A 64 4.62 -15.72 8.29
N ILE A 65 4.75 -14.47 8.78
CA ILE A 65 3.90 -13.31 8.44
C ILE A 65 3.67 -13.18 6.92
N ARG A 66 4.71 -13.51 6.13
CA ARG A 66 4.70 -13.41 4.68
C ARG A 66 3.49 -14.11 4.07
N ARG A 67 3.05 -15.25 4.62
CA ARG A 67 1.97 -16.08 4.06
C ARG A 67 0.64 -15.33 3.91
N TYR A 68 0.39 -14.34 4.76
CA TYR A 68 -0.84 -13.55 4.72
C TYR A 68 -0.60 -12.06 4.44
N ALA A 69 0.53 -11.48 4.87
CA ALA A 69 0.86 -10.10 4.55
C ALA A 69 1.14 -9.89 3.04
N LEU A 70 1.73 -10.89 2.35
CA LEU A 70 2.03 -10.77 0.93
C LEU A 70 0.75 -10.75 0.06
N PRO A 71 -0.22 -11.67 0.20
CA PRO A 71 -1.51 -11.56 -0.48
C PRO A 71 -2.20 -10.22 -0.22
N MET A 72 -2.17 -9.74 1.02
CA MET A 72 -2.77 -8.46 1.40
C MET A 72 -2.13 -7.28 0.64
N ALA A 73 -0.79 -7.26 0.54
CA ALA A 73 -0.06 -6.26 -0.23
C ALA A 73 -0.32 -6.36 -1.75
N LEU A 74 -0.45 -7.58 -2.29
CA LEU A 74 -0.74 -7.80 -3.71
C LEU A 74 -2.16 -7.35 -4.10
N VAL A 75 -3.15 -7.60 -3.24
CA VAL A 75 -4.53 -7.13 -3.47
C VAL A 75 -4.60 -5.61 -3.39
N GLY A 76 -4.03 -5.00 -2.34
CA GLY A 76 -3.97 -3.54 -2.21
C GLY A 76 -3.19 -2.88 -3.35
N GLY A 77 -2.10 -3.51 -3.80
CA GLY A 77 -1.31 -3.08 -4.95
C GLY A 77 -2.10 -3.14 -6.25
N SER A 78 -2.85 -4.21 -6.50
CA SER A 78 -3.71 -4.34 -7.68
C SER A 78 -4.80 -3.25 -7.72
N ILE A 79 -5.42 -2.96 -6.58
CA ILE A 79 -6.41 -1.87 -6.46
C ILE A 79 -5.76 -0.50 -6.71
N SER A 80 -4.51 -0.32 -6.26
CA SER A 80 -3.75 0.92 -6.50
C SER A 80 -3.37 1.09 -7.98
N ALA A 81 -3.02 0.00 -8.66
CA ALA A 81 -2.77 0.00 -10.09
C ALA A 81 -4.05 0.32 -10.88
N LEU A 82 -5.19 -0.26 -10.50
CA LEU A 82 -6.49 0.05 -11.09
C LEU A 82 -6.82 1.54 -10.92
N HIS A 83 -6.71 2.06 -9.70
CA HIS A 83 -6.98 3.47 -9.41
C HIS A 83 -6.05 4.41 -10.20
N TYR A 84 -4.77 4.07 -10.33
CA TYR A 84 -3.84 4.85 -11.14
C TYR A 84 -4.20 4.83 -12.64
N ALA A 85 -4.63 3.67 -13.16
CA ALA A 85 -5.10 3.54 -14.52
C ALA A 85 -6.35 4.40 -14.78
N GLU A 86 -7.31 4.46 -13.84
CA GLU A 86 -8.48 5.34 -13.95
C GLU A 86 -8.13 6.82 -14.00
N GLN A 87 -7.07 7.23 -13.31
CA GLN A 87 -6.59 8.62 -13.31
C GLN A 87 -5.89 8.99 -14.62
N LYS A 88 -5.06 8.09 -15.16
CA LYS A 88 -4.18 8.39 -16.31
C LYS A 88 -4.70 7.95 -17.67
N ILE A 89 -5.61 6.98 -17.75
CA ILE A 89 -6.16 6.47 -19.01
C ILE A 89 -7.56 7.06 -19.21
N PRO A 90 -7.74 7.98 -20.18
CA PRO A 90 -9.04 8.56 -20.47
C PRO A 90 -10.05 7.46 -20.85
N GLY A 91 -11.23 7.48 -20.22
CA GLY A 91 -12.30 6.51 -20.50
C GLY A 91 -12.14 5.14 -19.84
N PHE A 92 -11.10 4.93 -19.01
CA PHE A 92 -10.92 3.69 -18.26
C PHE A 92 -11.79 3.60 -16.99
N ALA A 93 -12.25 4.75 -16.47
CA ALA A 93 -13.05 4.81 -15.26
C ALA A 93 -14.37 4.00 -15.41
N PRO A 94 -14.59 2.96 -14.59
CA PRO A 94 -15.86 2.25 -14.57
C PRO A 94 -16.96 3.17 -14.03
N THR A 95 -18.18 2.96 -14.53
CA THR A 95 -19.37 3.72 -14.12
C THR A 95 -19.70 3.61 -12.63
N SER A 96 -19.13 2.63 -11.92
CA SER A 96 -19.34 2.40 -10.48
C SER A 96 -18.78 3.51 -9.61
N CYS A 97 -17.55 3.98 -9.85
CA CYS A 97 -16.98 5.11 -9.10
C CYS A 97 -17.69 6.43 -9.41
N ALA A 98 -18.34 6.55 -10.57
CA ALA A 98 -19.09 7.75 -10.97
C ALA A 98 -20.39 7.97 -10.15
N ALA A 99 -20.92 6.92 -9.52
CA ALA A 99 -22.09 6.99 -8.66
C ALA A 99 -21.77 7.41 -7.21
N THR A 100 -20.47 7.51 -6.86
CA THR A 100 -20.03 7.96 -5.54
C THR A 100 -19.92 9.49 -5.49
N PRO A 101 -19.99 10.11 -4.30
CA PRO A 101 -19.89 11.57 -4.18
C PRO A 101 -18.59 12.15 -4.74
N ILE A 102 -17.51 11.36 -4.81
CA ILE A 102 -16.18 11.78 -5.24
C ILE A 102 -15.63 10.78 -6.25
N PRO A 103 -15.55 11.15 -7.53
CA PRO A 103 -15.01 10.29 -8.58
C PRO A 103 -13.56 9.87 -8.33
N CYS A 104 -13.27 8.60 -8.62
CA CYS A 104 -11.94 7.99 -8.45
C CYS A 104 -10.91 8.47 -9.49
N ASN A 105 -11.34 9.09 -10.59
CA ASN A 105 -10.45 9.64 -11.62
C ASN A 105 -9.93 11.05 -11.30
N ILE A 106 -10.32 11.66 -10.17
CA ILE A 106 -9.83 12.99 -9.78
C ILE A 106 -8.44 12.88 -9.15
N GLU A 107 -7.52 13.70 -9.63
CA GLU A 107 -6.16 13.81 -9.10
C GLU A 107 -6.04 15.03 -8.17
N TYR A 108 -6.09 14.82 -6.85
CA TYR A 108 -5.80 15.90 -5.88
C TYR A 108 -4.34 16.38 -5.91
N VAL A 109 -3.45 15.48 -6.29
CA VAL A 109 -2.00 15.69 -6.35
C VAL A 109 -1.48 15.05 -7.61
N ASN A 110 -0.64 15.77 -8.33
CA ASN A 110 0.01 15.28 -9.53
C ASN A 110 1.41 15.89 -9.65
N TYR A 111 2.36 15.40 -8.86
CA TYR A 111 3.74 15.89 -8.96
C TYR A 111 4.37 15.35 -10.25
N PHE A 112 5.12 16.20 -10.95
CA PHE A 112 5.83 15.85 -12.19
C PHE A 112 4.92 15.33 -13.33
N GLY A 113 3.59 15.50 -13.22
CA GLY A 113 2.61 15.04 -14.21
C GLY A 113 2.27 13.54 -14.15
N PHE A 114 2.88 12.76 -13.24
CA PHE A 114 2.60 11.33 -13.11
C PHE A 114 2.49 10.83 -11.66
N VAL A 115 3.02 11.53 -10.67
CA VAL A 115 3.00 11.10 -9.26
C VAL A 115 1.71 11.54 -8.60
N THR A 116 0.74 10.64 -8.58
CA THR A 116 -0.53 10.81 -7.88
C THR A 116 -0.55 10.08 -6.53
N ILE A 117 -1.59 10.31 -5.73
CA ILE A 117 -1.80 9.57 -4.47
C ILE A 117 -1.92 8.06 -4.72
N ALA A 118 -2.61 7.65 -5.79
CA ALA A 118 -2.71 6.25 -6.18
C ALA A 118 -1.34 5.65 -6.54
N PHE A 119 -0.49 6.41 -7.25
CA PHE A 119 0.87 5.98 -7.58
C PHE A 119 1.75 5.81 -6.34
N MET A 120 1.67 6.73 -5.38
CA MET A 120 2.40 6.63 -4.11
C MET A 120 1.97 5.38 -3.33
N ALA A 121 0.67 5.09 -3.27
CA ALA A 121 0.15 3.87 -2.65
C ALA A 121 0.63 2.60 -3.38
N LEU A 122 0.58 2.59 -4.72
CA LEU A 122 1.09 1.50 -5.54
C LEU A 122 2.58 1.22 -5.25
N THR A 123 3.39 2.27 -5.21
CA THR A 123 4.82 2.17 -4.90
C THR A 123 5.04 1.55 -3.53
N ALA A 124 4.29 1.98 -2.51
CA ALA A 124 4.38 1.40 -1.17
C ALA A 124 4.01 -0.10 -1.15
N PHE A 125 2.89 -0.48 -1.79
CA PHE A 125 2.49 -1.89 -1.87
C PHE A 125 3.52 -2.76 -2.61
N VAL A 126 4.10 -2.26 -3.70
CA VAL A 126 5.15 -2.97 -4.44
C VAL A 126 6.39 -3.17 -3.57
N LEU A 127 6.85 -2.12 -2.88
CA LEU A 127 8.01 -2.21 -1.98
C LEU A 127 7.77 -3.22 -0.84
N ILE A 128 6.58 -3.19 -0.23
CA ILE A 128 6.19 -4.16 0.81
C ILE A 128 6.15 -5.58 0.23
N ALA A 129 5.52 -5.77 -0.93
CA ALA A 129 5.42 -7.08 -1.57
C ALA A 129 6.79 -7.66 -1.95
N LEU A 130 7.71 -6.84 -2.49
CA LEU A 130 9.07 -7.24 -2.81
C LEU A 130 9.87 -7.62 -1.55
N ALA A 131 9.77 -6.83 -0.50
CA ALA A 131 10.41 -7.11 0.78
C ALA A 131 9.92 -8.44 1.36
N LEU A 132 8.59 -8.66 1.38
CA LEU A 132 7.98 -9.90 1.83
C LEU A 132 8.34 -11.09 0.93
N ALA A 133 8.42 -10.91 -0.39
CA ALA A 133 8.83 -11.96 -1.31
C ALA A 133 10.29 -12.42 -1.07
N ALA A 134 11.15 -11.49 -0.64
CA ALA A 134 12.55 -11.75 -0.31
C ALA A 134 12.75 -12.40 1.08
N VAL A 135 11.76 -12.31 1.98
CA VAL A 135 11.80 -13.00 3.29
C VAL A 135 11.82 -14.52 3.05
N ARG A 136 12.80 -15.20 3.67
CA ARG A 136 12.93 -16.65 3.60
C ARG A 136 12.36 -17.28 4.84
N GLU A 137 11.36 -18.12 4.66
CA GLU A 137 10.85 -18.94 5.76
C GLU A 137 11.85 -20.08 6.01
N GLU A 138 12.41 -20.16 7.21
CA GLU A 138 13.13 -21.35 7.64
C GLU A 138 12.07 -22.45 7.81
N ARG A 139 12.05 -23.40 6.87
CA ARG A 139 11.17 -24.57 6.98
C ARG A 139 11.52 -25.30 8.28
N PRO A 140 10.53 -25.69 9.09
CA PRO A 140 10.77 -26.50 10.29
C PRO A 140 11.39 -27.85 9.94
#